data_AF-A0A5C6DJV4-F1
#
_entry.id   AF-A0A5C6DJV4-F1
#
_cell.length_a   1.000
_cell.length_b   1.000
_cell.length_c   1.000
_cell.angle_alpha   90.00
_cell.angle_beta   90.00
_cell.angle_gamma   90.00
#
_symmetry.space_group_name_H-M   'P 1'
#
loop_
_entity.id
_entity.type
_entity.pdbx_description
1 polymer ?
#
loop_
_entity_poly.entity_id
_entity_poly.type
_entity_poly.pdbx_seq_one_letter_code
_entity_poly.pdbx_strand_id
1 'polypeptide(L)'
;MTVLRGFAITIASGIAFAMFGAGAGYFLGSVAPDYYRTVFRIPPAVSIDPAQAGLGLGVTQGLAGGLAIGLVIVISVAWYNSRIGVSQPPSTSDRNERADLPI
;
A
#
# COMPACT_ATOMS: atom_id res chain seq x y z
N MET A 1 7.02 -6.75 13.91
CA MET A 1 6.90 -6.95 12.44
C MET A 1 8.28 -7.13 11.86
N THR A 2 8.50 -8.12 10.97
CA THR A 2 9.76 -8.18 10.21
C THR A 2 9.66 -7.25 9.00
N VAL A 3 10.78 -6.65 8.58
CA VAL A 3 10.85 -5.75 7.41
C VAL A 3 10.28 -6.44 6.16
N LEU A 4 10.59 -7.74 6.01
CA LEU A 4 10.09 -8.56 4.90
C LEU A 4 8.55 -8.66 4.86
N ARG A 5 7.90 -8.80 6.02
CA ARG A 5 6.43 -8.85 6.10
C ARG A 5 5.79 -7.52 5.74
N GLY A 6 6.34 -6.40 6.22
CA GLY A 6 5.85 -5.07 5.85
C GLY A 6 5.99 -4.82 4.35
N PHE A 7 7.16 -5.12 3.79
CA PHE A 7 7.40 -5.01 2.36
C PHE A 7 6.42 -5.87 1.53
N ALA A 8 6.20 -7.13 1.92
CA ALA A 8 5.27 -8.02 1.23
C ALA A 8 3.82 -7.49 1.24
N ILE A 9 3.35 -6.92 2.35
CA ILE A 9 2.01 -6.32 2.44
C ILE A 9 1.87 -5.13 1.49
N THR A 10 2.86 -4.25 1.43
CA THR A 10 2.84 -3.09 0.53
C THR A 10 2.80 -3.52 -0.93
N ILE A 11 3.66 -4.46 -1.33
CA ILE A 11 3.71 -4.95 -2.71
C ILE A 11 2.41 -5.69 -3.07
N ALA A 12 1.90 -6.56 -2.20
CA ALA A 12 0.65 -7.27 -2.42
C ALA A 12 -0.54 -6.30 -2.57
N SER A 13 -0.58 -5.24 -1.76
CA SER A 13 -1.59 -4.19 -1.86
C SER A 13 -1.48 -3.44 -3.19
N GLY A 14 -0.26 -3.08 -3.61
CA GLY A 14 -0.01 -2.46 -4.91
C GLY A 14 -0.52 -3.32 -6.07
N ILE A 15 -0.18 -4.61 -6.09
CA ILE A 15 -0.62 -5.55 -7.14
C ILE A 15 -2.14 -5.70 -7.16
N ALA A 16 -2.77 -5.90 -5.99
CA ALA A 16 -4.22 -6.09 -5.90
C ALA A 16 -5.00 -4.88 -6.44
N PHE A 17 -4.62 -3.67 -6.02
CA PHE A 17 -5.27 -2.45 -6.50
C PHE A 17 -4.90 -2.13 -7.95
N ALA A 18 -3.69 -2.47 -8.42
CA ALA A 18 -3.33 -2.35 -9.83
C ALA A 18 -4.22 -3.23 -10.72
N MET A 19 -4.47 -4.48 -10.31
CA MET A 19 -5.39 -5.38 -11.04
C MET A 19 -6.83 -4.85 -11.02
N PHE A 20 -7.30 -4.38 -9.87
CA PHE A 20 -8.63 -3.78 -9.75
C PHE A 20 -8.77 -2.53 -10.61
N GLY A 21 -7.81 -1.61 -10.54
CA GLY A 21 -7.77 -0.39 -11.33
C GLY A 21 -7.69 -0.68 -12.82
N ALA A 22 -6.87 -1.66 -13.24
CA ALA A 22 -6.78 -2.11 -14.63
C ALA A 22 -8.13 -2.61 -15.15
N GLY A 23 -8.82 -3.45 -14.38
CA GLY A 23 -10.14 -3.97 -14.74
C GLY A 23 -11.18 -2.85 -14.83
N ALA A 24 -11.23 -1.96 -13.84
CA ALA A 24 -12.15 -0.83 -13.83
C ALA A 24 -11.89 0.16 -14.97
N GLY A 25 -10.62 0.47 -15.25
CA GLY A 25 -10.21 1.36 -16.33
C GLY A 25 -10.47 0.78 -17.72
N TYR A 26 -10.19 -0.52 -17.92
CA TYR A 26 -10.52 -1.22 -19.16
C TYR A 26 -12.04 -1.28 -19.39
N PHE A 27 -12.81 -1.58 -18.34
CA PHE A 27 -14.27 -1.60 -18.40
C PHE A 27 -14.84 -0.22 -18.74
N LEU A 28 -14.31 0.85 -18.14
CA LEU A 28 -14.75 2.20 -18.45
C LEU A 28 -14.38 2.60 -19.88
N GLY A 29 -13.20 2.20 -20.36
CA GLY A 29 -12.75 2.47 -21.73
C GLY A 29 -13.56 1.71 -22.79
N SER A 30 -14.10 0.53 -22.46
CA SER A 30 -14.94 -0.25 -23.37
C SER A 30 -16.40 0.17 -23.37
N VAL A 31 -16.96 0.54 -22.21
CA VAL A 31 -18.39 0.91 -22.07
C VAL A 31 -18.64 2.38 -22.36
N ALA A 32 -17.70 3.26 -22.00
CA ALA A 32 -17.82 4.70 -22.17
C ALA A 32 -16.58 5.30 -22.87
N PRO A 33 -16.31 4.92 -24.13
CA PRO A 33 -15.14 5.42 -24.87
C PRO A 33 -15.11 6.95 -24.99
N ASP A 34 -16.28 7.59 -25.04
CA ASP A 34 -16.40 9.05 -25.11
C ASP A 34 -16.03 9.75 -23.79
N TYR A 35 -16.10 9.06 -22.64
CA TYR A 35 -15.62 9.60 -21.36
C TYR A 35 -14.15 9.99 -21.44
N TYR A 36 -13.30 9.09 -21.97
CA TYR A 36 -11.88 9.36 -22.15
C TYR A 36 -11.63 10.47 -23.17
N ARG A 37 -12.41 10.55 -24.25
CA ARG A 37 -12.31 11.65 -25.21
C ARG A 37 -12.66 13.00 -24.60
N THR A 38 -13.69 13.09 -23.77
CA THR A 38 -14.10 14.33 -23.11
C THR A 38 -13.11 14.74 -22.02
N VAL A 39 -12.68 13.81 -21.16
CA VAL A 39 -11.77 14.08 -20.03
C VAL A 39 -10.38 14.48 -20.53
N PHE A 40 -9.84 13.76 -21.52
CA PHE A 40 -8.51 14.04 -22.08
C PHE A 40 -8.54 15.03 -23.24
N ARG A 41 -9.71 15.57 -23.60
CA ARG A 41 -9.92 16.51 -24.71
C ARG A 41 -9.21 16.05 -26.00
N ILE A 42 -9.34 14.77 -26.33
CA ILE A 42 -8.63 14.16 -27.46
C ILE A 42 -9.22 14.71 -28.76
N PRO A 43 -8.42 15.33 -29.65
CA PRO A 43 -8.92 15.81 -30.93
C PRO A 43 -9.45 14.65 -31.78
N PRO A 44 -10.54 14.83 -32.57
CA PRO A 44 -11.12 13.77 -33.38
C PRO A 44 -10.15 13.19 -34.43
N ALA A 45 -9.08 13.93 -34.78
CA ALA A 45 -8.05 13.50 -35.71
C ALA A 45 -7.07 12.45 -35.13
N VAL A 46 -7.09 12.23 -33.81
CA VAL A 46 -6.19 11.26 -33.14
C VAL A 46 -6.99 10.02 -32.76
N SER A 47 -6.74 8.90 -33.45
CA SER A 47 -7.33 7.61 -33.12
C SER A 47 -6.59 6.99 -31.92
N ILE A 48 -7.11 7.20 -30.71
CA ILE A 48 -6.67 6.47 -29.51
C ILE A 48 -7.69 5.38 -29.21
N ASP A 49 -7.22 4.16 -28.92
CA ASP A 49 -8.05 3.10 -28.36
C ASP A 49 -8.39 3.45 -26.88
N PRO A 50 -9.64 3.79 -26.57
CA PRO A 50 -10.03 4.20 -25.22
C PRO A 50 -9.90 3.07 -24.20
N ALA A 51 -10.03 1.82 -24.62
CA ALA A 51 -9.86 0.66 -23.74
C ALA A 51 -8.40 0.48 -23.32
N GLN A 52 -7.46 0.69 -24.25
CA GLN A 52 -6.02 0.65 -23.96
C GLN A 52 -5.59 1.81 -23.05
N ALA A 53 -6.09 3.02 -23.33
CA ALA A 53 -5.86 4.19 -22.48
C ALA A 53 -6.43 3.99 -21.07
N GLY A 54 -7.65 3.48 -20.97
CA GLY A 54 -8.30 3.18 -19.71
C GLY A 54 -7.56 2.12 -18.90
N LEU A 55 -7.05 1.07 -19.54
CA LEU A 55 -6.24 0.05 -18.89
C LEU A 55 -4.94 0.64 -18.32
N GLY A 56 -4.20 1.44 -19.09
CA GLY A 56 -2.96 2.06 -18.63
C GLY A 56 -3.17 3.02 -17.45
N LEU A 57 -4.21 3.85 -17.52
CA LEU A 57 -4.60 4.76 -16.44
C LEU A 57 -5.07 3.99 -15.21
N GLY A 58 -5.86 2.94 -15.42
CA GLY A 58 -6.34 2.06 -14.37
C GLY A 58 -5.22 1.35 -13.61
N VAL A 59 -4.26 0.77 -14.32
CA VAL A 59 -3.08 0.11 -13.74
C VAL A 59 -2.28 1.10 -12.89
N THR A 60 -1.96 2.28 -13.45
CA THR A 60 -1.10 3.26 -12.78
C THR A 60 -1.77 3.86 -11.54
N GLN A 61 -3.04 4.25 -11.64
CA GLN A 61 -3.81 4.77 -10.51
C GLN A 61 -4.06 3.70 -9.44
N GLY A 62 -4.40 2.47 -9.87
CA GLY A 62 -4.56 1.34 -8.99
C GLY A 62 -3.26 1.00 -8.23
N LEU A 63 -2.13 0.93 -8.93
CA LEU A 63 -0.83 0.67 -8.31
C LEU A 63 -0.46 1.76 -7.29
N ALA A 64 -0.56 3.03 -7.68
CA ALA A 64 -0.23 4.15 -6.81
C ALA A 64 -1.11 4.18 -5.55
N GLY A 65 -2.42 4.00 -5.71
CA GLY A 65 -3.37 3.91 -4.59
C GLY A 65 -3.10 2.71 -3.68
N GLY A 66 -2.85 1.54 -4.26
CA GLY A 66 -2.53 0.32 -3.52
C GLY A 66 -1.25 0.42 -2.71
N LEU A 67 -0.20 1.01 -3.27
CA LEU A 67 1.07 1.26 -2.57
C LEU A 67 0.87 2.26 -1.42
N ALA A 68 0.11 3.33 -1.62
CA ALA A 68 -0.19 4.30 -0.58
C ALA A 68 -0.96 3.66 0.58
N ILE A 69 -2.01 2.90 0.30
CA ILE A 69 -2.80 2.19 1.31
C ILE A 69 -1.95 1.16 2.05
N GLY A 70 -1.18 0.35 1.32
CA GLY A 70 -0.26 -0.64 1.91
C GLY A 70 0.76 0.00 2.85
N LEU A 71 1.33 1.14 2.45
CA LEU A 71 2.26 1.90 3.27
C LEU A 71 1.61 2.42 4.56
N VAL A 72 0.40 2.99 4.47
CA VAL A 72 -0.35 3.46 5.65
C VAL A 72 -0.61 2.32 6.65
N ILE A 73 -0.98 1.14 6.16
CA ILE A 73 -1.20 -0.04 7.01
C ILE A 73 0.11 -0.44 7.70
N VAL A 74 1.21 -0.54 6.95
CA VAL A 74 2.51 -0.93 7.50
C VAL A 74 3.01 0.05 8.56
N ILE A 75 2.90 1.36 8.30
CA ILE A 75 3.28 2.41 9.26
C ILE A 75 2.41 2.30 10.52
N SER A 76 1.09 2.14 10.35
CA SER A 76 0.15 2.04 11.47
C SER A 76 0.46 0.84 12.36
N VAL A 77 0.75 -0.33 11.77
CA VAL A 77 1.09 -1.55 12.52
C VAL A 77 2.49 -1.47 13.15
N ALA A 78 3.46 -0.85 12.47
CA ALA A 78 4.79 -0.61 13.04
C ALA A 78 4.70 0.31 14.27
N TRP A 79 3.91 1.38 14.17
CA TRP A 79 3.67 2.31 15.26
C TRP A 79 2.95 1.67 16.45
N TYR A 80 1.90 0.89 16.19
CA TYR A 80 1.17 0.14 17.22
C TYR A 80 2.09 -0.84 17.98
N ASN A 81 2.91 -1.62 17.26
CA ASN A 81 3.86 -2.53 17.88
C ASN A 81 4.93 -1.78 18.72
N SER A 82 5.39 -0.62 18.25
CA SER A 82 6.36 0.20 18.99
C SER A 82 5.76 0.74 20.30
N ARG A 83 4.46 1.07 20.32
CA ARG A 83 3.77 1.56 21.53
C ARG A 83 3.56 0.47 22.58
N ILE A 84 3.36 -0.77 22.17
CA ILE A 84 3.08 -1.90 23.08
C ILE A 84 4.37 -2.57 23.59
N GLY A 85 5.50 -2.41 22.89
CA GLY A 85 6.78 -3.02 23.25
C GLY A 85 7.52 -2.44 24.46
N VAL A 86 6.97 -1.47 25.19
CA VAL A 86 7.65 -0.81 26.33
C VAL A 86 7.18 -1.38 27.67
N SER A 87 7.40 -2.67 27.87
CA SER A 87 7.33 -3.30 29.20
C SER A 87 8.34 -4.43 29.25
N GLN A 88 9.63 -4.06 29.28
CA GLN A 88 10.67 -4.98 29.69
C GLN A 88 10.63 -5.02 31.23
N PRO A 89 10.14 -6.10 31.86
CA PRO A 89 10.24 -6.23 33.31
C PRO A 89 11.73 -6.21 33.70
N PRO A 90 12.06 -5.64 34.87
CA PRO A 90 13.45 -5.48 35.31
C PRO A 90 14.18 -6.82 35.22
N SER A 91 15.36 -6.80 34.59
CA SER A 91 16.23 -7.97 34.48
C SER A 91 16.52 -8.51 35.87
N THR A 92 16.25 -9.79 36.09
CA THR A 92 16.52 -10.53 37.33
C THR A 92 17.99 -10.51 37.76
N SER A 93 18.91 -10.02 36.91
CA SER A 93 20.31 -9.75 37.26
C SER A 93 20.44 -8.70 38.38
N ASP A 94 19.64 -7.62 38.35
CA ASP A 94 19.69 -6.57 39.38
C ASP A 94 19.18 -7.05 40.75
N ARG A 95 18.39 -8.12 40.79
CA ARG A 95 17.85 -8.66 42.05
C ARG A 95 18.87 -9.53 42.78
N ASN A 96 19.72 -10.25 42.05
CA ASN A 96 20.77 -11.07 42.69
C ASN A 96 21.94 -10.23 43.22
N GLU A 97 22.34 -9.16 42.51
CA GLU A 97 23.42 -8.28 42.97
C GLU A 97 23.09 -7.54 44.29
N ARG A 98 21.81 -7.34 44.61
CA ARG A 98 21.39 -6.74 45.89
C ARG A 98 21.29 -7.74 47.05
N ALA A 99 21.20 -9.04 46.76
CA ALA A 99 21.15 -10.08 47.79
C ALA A 99 22.54 -10.43 48.35
N ASP A 100 23.59 -10.11 47.59
CA ASP A 100 24.98 -10.43 47.93
C ASP A 100 25.73 -9.28 48.64
N LEU A 101 25.04 -8.18 48.99
CA LEU A 101 25.65 -7.09 49.77
C LEU A 101 25.64 -7.47 51.27
N PRO A 102 26.82 -7.63 51.91
CA PRO A 102 26.89 -7.84 53.35
C PRO A 102 26.39 -6.58 54.09
N ILE A 103 25.51 -6.81 55.07
CA ILE A 103 24.90 -5.80 55.94
C ILE A 103 25.92 -5.25 56.95
#